data_AF-X1U4R0-F1
#
_entry.id   AF-X1U4R0-F1
#
_cell.length_a   1.000
_cell.length_b   1.000
_cell.length_c   1.000
_cell.angle_alpha   90.00
_cell.angle_beta   90.00
_cell.angle_gamma   90.00
#
_symmetry.space_group_name_H-M   'P 1'
#
loop_
_entity.id
_entity.type
_entity.pdbx_description
1 polymer ?
#
loop_
_entity_poly.entity_id
_entity_poly.type
_entity_poly.pdbx_seq_one_letter_code
_entity_poly.pdbx_strand_id
1 'polypeptide(L)'
;AVVDRLVIGQSSQSRIADSVETALKLGAGVVLVSIVDGEELLFSEHFACVHCGISLGEIAPRTFSFNSPHGACPACTGLGVMLEIDPELVILNKELSIAQGAIHPGWWLSWHMDELEMLGRRFGFSTHTPVKNLSERHLKLVLYGEDGELVRHRNRYGRVREYFTGYEGVIPYLERLAHDTQSERTRAEIERYMISSPCPVCQGKRLKPESLAVTIGDSNIIEVSSMSVTQTLHWVTDISDGNKTILSEREQIIAHQ
;
A
#
# COMPACT_ATOMS: atom_id res chain seq x y z
N ALA A 1 29.46 24.98 -7.38
CA ALA A 1 30.80 25.61 -7.39
C ALA A 1 31.84 24.51 -7.51
N VAL A 2 32.96 24.74 -8.20
CA VAL A 2 34.04 23.75 -8.31
C VAL A 2 34.90 23.82 -7.05
N VAL A 3 35.09 22.70 -6.35
CA VAL A 3 35.82 22.64 -5.06
C VAL A 3 37.32 22.43 -5.26
N ASP A 4 37.73 21.44 -6.06
CA ASP A 4 39.13 21.18 -6.41
C ASP A 4 39.23 20.57 -7.82
N ARG A 5 40.43 20.54 -8.41
CA ARG A 5 40.78 19.82 -9.63
C ARG A 5 41.95 18.88 -9.31
N LEU A 6 41.73 17.58 -9.50
CA LEU A 6 42.65 16.53 -9.07
C LEU A 6 43.15 15.73 -10.28
N VAL A 7 44.42 15.31 -10.24
CA VAL A 7 45.01 14.41 -11.21
C VAL A 7 45.33 13.09 -10.52
N ILE A 8 44.71 12.00 -10.98
CA ILE A 8 44.91 10.65 -10.43
C ILE A 8 46.39 10.24 -10.59
N GLY A 9 46.99 9.72 -9.52
CA GLY A 9 48.39 9.30 -9.48
C GLY A 9 49.40 10.41 -9.09
N GLN A 10 49.03 11.69 -9.20
CA GLN A 10 49.84 12.81 -8.69
C GLN A 10 49.28 13.39 -7.38
N SER A 11 47.99 13.19 -7.12
CA SER A 11 47.31 13.68 -5.92
C SER A 11 47.40 12.65 -4.79
N SER A 12 47.68 13.08 -3.56
CA SER A 12 47.68 12.20 -2.38
C SER A 12 46.26 11.78 -2.02
N GLN A 13 46.09 10.58 -1.44
CA GLN A 13 44.79 10.13 -0.92
C GLN A 13 44.18 11.12 0.08
N SER A 14 45.01 11.75 0.93
CA SER A 14 44.56 12.75 1.89
C SER A 14 43.90 13.96 1.23
N ARG A 15 44.47 14.47 0.14
CA ARG A 15 43.91 15.62 -0.58
C ARG A 15 42.59 15.27 -1.28
N ILE A 16 42.49 14.06 -1.82
CA ILE A 16 41.25 13.56 -2.42
C ILE A 16 40.16 13.50 -1.34
N ALA A 17 40.46 12.92 -0.17
CA ALA A 17 39.52 12.84 0.95
C ALA A 17 39.06 14.22 1.43
N ASP A 18 39.99 15.16 1.67
CA ASP A 18 39.65 16.53 2.11
C ASP A 18 38.76 17.26 1.09
N SER A 19 39.05 17.08 -0.20
CA SER A 19 38.27 17.70 -1.29
C SER A 19 36.85 17.13 -1.36
N VAL A 20 36.72 15.80 -1.23
CA VAL A 20 35.43 15.11 -1.22
C VAL A 20 34.62 15.49 0.01
N GLU A 21 35.21 15.52 1.21
CA GLU A 21 34.52 15.98 2.42
C GLU A 21 34.02 17.42 2.30
N THR A 22 34.86 18.31 1.77
CA THR A 22 34.49 19.72 1.58
C THR A 22 33.34 19.83 0.59
N ALA A 23 33.38 19.07 -0.51
CA ALA A 23 32.32 19.05 -1.51
C ALA A 23 31.01 18.48 -0.95
N LEU A 24 31.05 17.39 -0.17
CA LEU A 24 29.87 16.84 0.49
C LEU A 24 29.27 17.84 1.49
N LYS A 25 30.09 18.49 2.33
CA LYS A 25 29.61 19.51 3.29
C LYS A 25 28.93 20.69 2.59
N LEU A 26 29.50 21.17 1.48
CA LEU A 26 28.92 22.28 0.70
C LEU A 26 27.71 21.85 -0.14
N GLY A 27 27.69 20.60 -0.59
CA GLY A 27 26.66 19.99 -1.42
C GLY A 27 25.54 19.29 -0.65
N ALA A 28 25.45 19.50 0.68
CA ALA A 28 24.49 18.85 1.56
C ALA A 28 24.45 17.31 1.39
N GLY A 29 25.65 16.70 1.41
CA GLY A 29 25.83 15.26 1.31
C GLY A 29 25.91 14.73 -0.12
N VAL A 30 25.95 15.60 -1.14
CA VAL A 30 26.05 15.21 -2.56
C VAL A 30 27.31 15.80 -3.21
N VAL A 31 28.03 15.02 -4.00
CA VAL A 31 29.20 15.45 -4.77
C VAL A 31 29.16 14.95 -6.21
N LEU A 32 29.42 15.84 -7.16
CA LEU A 32 29.57 15.52 -8.58
C LEU A 32 31.05 15.53 -8.95
N VAL A 33 31.54 14.43 -9.50
CA VAL A 33 32.89 14.26 -10.03
C VAL A 33 32.82 14.27 -11.55
N SER A 34 33.33 15.32 -12.17
CA SER A 34 33.40 15.45 -13.63
C SER A 34 34.78 14.99 -14.12
N ILE A 35 34.82 13.92 -14.93
CA ILE A 35 36.04 13.41 -15.53
C ILE A 35 36.29 14.16 -16.84
N VAL A 36 37.51 14.69 -17.04
CA VAL A 36 37.88 15.37 -18.29
C VAL A 36 37.77 14.39 -19.45
N ASP A 37 37.03 14.78 -20.49
CA ASP A 37 36.69 13.96 -21.65
C ASP A 37 35.98 12.63 -21.32
N GLY A 38 35.38 12.54 -20.13
CA GLY A 38 34.69 11.36 -19.63
C GLY A 38 33.27 11.66 -19.13
N GLU A 39 32.75 10.75 -18.32
CA GLU A 39 31.42 10.88 -17.71
C GLU A 39 31.44 11.68 -16.40
N GLU A 40 30.27 12.20 -16.04
CA GLU A 40 30.04 12.81 -14.73
C GLU A 40 29.48 11.75 -13.77
N LEU A 41 30.16 11.58 -12.63
CA LEU A 41 29.81 10.63 -11.60
C LEU A 41 29.23 11.37 -10.39
N LEU A 42 28.00 11.05 -10.02
CA LEU A 42 27.31 11.67 -8.89
C LEU A 42 27.32 10.71 -7.69
N PHE A 43 27.77 11.19 -6.54
CA PHE A 43 27.83 10.44 -5.28
C PHE A 43 27.01 11.14 -4.21
N SER A 44 26.42 10.37 -3.30
CA SER A 44 25.62 10.83 -2.16
C SER A 44 26.03 10.06 -0.90
N GLU A 45 26.17 10.74 0.23
CA GLU A 45 26.38 10.12 1.55
C GLU A 45 25.07 9.58 2.15
N HIS A 46 23.93 10.05 1.65
CA HIS A 46 22.62 9.52 2.00
C HIS A 46 22.26 8.34 1.10
N PHE A 47 21.40 7.43 1.60
CA PHE A 47 20.77 6.38 0.79
C PHE A 47 19.72 6.98 -0.16
N ALA A 48 20.13 7.94 -1.00
CA ALA A 48 19.28 8.66 -1.92
C ALA A 48 19.72 8.38 -3.37
N CYS A 49 18.75 7.97 -4.17
CA CYS A 49 18.90 7.86 -5.61
C CYS A 49 18.81 9.25 -6.23
N VAL A 50 19.95 9.79 -6.62
CA VAL A 50 20.07 11.11 -7.24
C VAL A 50 19.41 11.23 -8.63
N HIS A 51 19.19 10.10 -9.31
CA HIS A 51 18.48 10.08 -10.60
C HIS A 51 16.96 10.07 -10.46
N CYS A 52 16.45 9.41 -9.42
CA CYS A 52 15.03 9.15 -9.25
C CYS A 52 14.40 9.90 -8.06
N GLY A 53 15.20 10.61 -7.26
CA GLY A 53 14.75 11.41 -6.12
C GLY A 53 14.28 10.58 -4.92
N ILE A 54 14.45 9.26 -4.96
CA ILE A 54 14.04 8.36 -3.88
C ILE A 54 15.09 8.45 -2.76
N SER A 55 14.69 8.89 -1.57
CA SER A 55 15.53 8.85 -0.38
C SER A 55 15.06 7.74 0.55
N LEU A 56 15.91 6.75 0.75
CA LEU A 56 15.75 5.73 1.77
C LEU A 56 16.19 6.31 3.12
N GLY A 57 15.47 5.96 4.18
CA GLY A 57 15.92 6.23 5.55
C GLY A 57 17.09 5.32 5.92
N GLU A 58 17.58 5.48 7.15
CA GLU A 58 18.59 4.59 7.72
C GLU A 58 18.12 3.13 7.67
N ILE A 59 18.99 2.25 7.16
CA ILE A 59 18.74 0.81 7.14
C ILE A 59 18.97 0.26 8.54
N ALA A 60 17.87 0.03 9.26
CA ALA A 60 17.88 -0.54 10.60
C ALA A 60 16.96 -1.76 10.64
N PRO A 61 17.13 -2.70 11.59
CA PRO A 61 16.28 -3.89 11.71
C PRO A 61 14.77 -3.56 11.74
N ARG A 62 14.39 -2.44 12.37
CA ARG A 62 12.99 -1.95 12.41
C ARG A 62 12.40 -1.62 11.04
N THR A 63 13.24 -1.26 10.06
CA THR A 63 12.84 -0.97 8.68
C THR A 63 12.33 -2.23 7.97
N PHE A 64 12.70 -3.42 8.46
CA PHE A 64 12.26 -4.70 7.93
C PHE A 64 11.15 -5.36 8.77
N SER A 65 10.63 -4.66 9.78
CA SER A 65 9.55 -5.15 10.61
C SER A 65 8.20 -4.63 10.12
N PHE A 66 7.32 -5.54 9.71
CA PHE A 66 5.92 -5.22 9.39
C PHE A 66 5.10 -4.86 10.63
N ASN A 67 5.63 -5.07 11.84
CA ASN A 67 5.02 -4.64 13.10
C ASN A 67 5.46 -3.21 13.49
N SER A 68 6.34 -2.57 12.72
CA SER A 68 6.80 -1.21 12.95
C SER A 68 6.29 -0.28 11.85
N PRO A 69 5.80 0.94 12.17
CA PRO A 69 5.44 1.94 11.17
C PRO A 69 6.58 2.31 10.22
N HIS A 70 7.83 2.06 10.62
CA HIS A 70 9.01 2.29 9.79
C HIS A 70 9.06 1.34 8.59
N GLY A 71 8.75 0.06 8.77
CA GLY A 71 8.80 -0.96 7.71
C GLY A 71 7.45 -1.39 7.15
N ALA A 72 6.36 -1.22 7.90
CA ALA A 72 5.02 -1.66 7.52
C ALA A 72 4.49 -0.92 6.28
N CYS A 73 3.87 -1.67 5.37
CA CYS A 73 3.13 -1.11 4.25
C CYS A 73 2.09 -0.10 4.77
N PRO A 74 2.08 1.16 4.28
CA PRO A 74 1.17 2.18 4.80
C PRO A 74 -0.29 1.90 4.48
N ALA A 75 -0.59 1.18 3.41
CA ALA A 75 -1.97 0.89 2.99
C ALA A 75 -2.66 -0.14 3.89
N CYS A 76 -1.96 -1.22 4.27
CA CYS A 76 -2.51 -2.28 5.11
C CYS A 76 -1.93 -2.30 6.52
N THR A 77 -1.11 -1.31 6.89
CA THR A 77 -0.43 -1.21 8.20
C THR A 77 0.37 -2.47 8.60
N GLY A 78 0.90 -3.19 7.61
CA GLY A 78 1.66 -4.42 7.85
C GLY A 78 0.81 -5.69 8.04
N LEU A 79 -0.49 -5.64 7.78
CA LEU A 79 -1.35 -6.84 7.76
C LEU A 79 -1.10 -7.70 6.51
N GLY A 80 -0.82 -7.06 5.37
CA GLY A 80 -0.66 -7.73 4.06
C GLY A 80 -1.98 -7.99 3.35
N VAL A 81 -3.10 -7.92 4.06
CA VAL A 81 -4.44 -8.08 3.53
C VAL A 81 -5.25 -6.82 3.75
N MET A 82 -6.24 -6.62 2.90
CA MET A 82 -7.32 -5.65 3.09
C MET A 82 -8.62 -6.42 3.30
N LEU A 83 -9.49 -5.90 4.14
CA LEU A 83 -10.85 -6.41 4.29
C LEU A 83 -11.75 -5.58 3.39
N GLU A 84 -12.39 -6.26 2.44
CA GLU A 84 -13.29 -5.65 1.47
C GLU A 84 -14.63 -6.39 1.52
N ILE A 85 -15.74 -5.67 1.35
CA ILE A 85 -17.07 -6.30 1.33
C ILE A 85 -17.22 -7.10 0.03
N ASP A 86 -17.59 -8.37 0.15
CA ASP A 86 -17.84 -9.23 -1.00
C ASP A 86 -19.33 -9.14 -1.43
N PRO A 87 -19.62 -8.70 -2.66
CA PRO A 87 -20.98 -8.69 -3.21
C PRO A 87 -21.71 -10.04 -3.10
N GLU A 88 -21.00 -11.16 -3.20
CA GLU A 88 -21.59 -12.50 -3.14
C GLU A 88 -22.00 -12.88 -1.71
N LEU A 89 -21.33 -12.32 -0.69
CA LEU A 89 -21.74 -12.50 0.71
C LEU A 89 -22.90 -11.57 1.08
N VAL A 90 -22.99 -10.39 0.45
CA VAL A 90 -24.10 -9.46 0.59
C VAL A 90 -25.38 -10.02 -0.04
N ILE A 91 -25.27 -10.74 -1.17
CA ILE A 91 -26.40 -11.34 -1.89
C ILE A 91 -26.26 -12.86 -1.97
N LEU A 92 -26.58 -13.53 -0.86
CA LEU A 92 -26.47 -14.99 -0.73
C LEU A 92 -27.44 -15.74 -1.66
N ASN A 93 -28.63 -15.19 -1.91
CA ASN A 93 -29.65 -15.84 -2.72
C ASN A 93 -30.21 -14.90 -3.80
N LYS A 94 -29.70 -15.07 -5.02
CA LYS A 94 -30.10 -14.27 -6.20
C LYS A 94 -31.50 -14.62 -6.74
N GLU A 95 -32.13 -15.69 -6.26
CA GLU A 95 -33.52 -16.06 -6.60
C GLU A 95 -34.54 -15.14 -5.89
N LEU A 96 -34.15 -14.55 -4.76
CA LEU A 96 -35.00 -13.60 -4.05
C LEU A 96 -34.95 -12.24 -4.73
N SER A 97 -36.06 -11.50 -4.64
CA SER A 97 -36.10 -10.08 -4.98
C SER A 97 -35.54 -9.24 -3.82
N ILE A 98 -35.19 -7.98 -4.12
CA ILE A 98 -34.72 -7.02 -3.11
C ILE A 98 -35.76 -6.90 -1.98
N ALA A 99 -37.04 -6.75 -2.34
CA ALA A 99 -38.14 -6.64 -1.38
C ALA A 99 -38.38 -7.91 -0.54
N GLN A 100 -37.91 -9.08 -0.99
CA GLN A 100 -37.99 -10.34 -0.25
C GLN A 100 -36.79 -10.59 0.69
N GLY A 101 -35.83 -9.66 0.76
CA GLY A 101 -34.66 -9.81 1.63
C GLY A 101 -33.41 -10.35 0.94
N ALA A 102 -33.26 -10.15 -0.38
CA ALA A 102 -32.08 -10.63 -1.10
C ALA A 102 -30.76 -9.98 -0.69
N ILE A 103 -30.80 -8.78 -0.07
CA ILE A 103 -29.62 -8.01 0.32
C ILE A 103 -29.43 -8.09 1.83
N HIS A 104 -28.22 -8.47 2.24
CA HIS A 104 -27.79 -8.50 3.63
C HIS A 104 -26.79 -7.36 3.92
N PRO A 105 -26.71 -6.86 5.16
CA PRO A 105 -27.51 -7.24 6.34
C PRO A 105 -28.99 -6.83 6.23
N GLY A 106 -29.89 -7.64 6.79
CA GLY A 106 -31.35 -7.38 6.69
C GLY A 106 -31.81 -6.10 7.41
N TRP A 107 -31.09 -5.67 8.46
CA TRP A 107 -31.36 -4.40 9.12
C TRP A 107 -31.07 -3.21 8.19
N TRP A 108 -30.02 -3.29 7.38
CA TRP A 108 -29.67 -2.24 6.43
C TRP A 108 -30.76 -2.13 5.38
N LEU A 109 -31.16 -3.27 4.80
CA LEU A 109 -32.23 -3.32 3.80
C LEU A 109 -33.51 -2.70 4.36
N SER A 110 -33.90 -3.06 5.58
CA SER A 110 -35.11 -2.55 6.23
C SER A 110 -35.14 -1.03 6.37
N TRP A 111 -33.98 -0.38 6.56
CA TRP A 111 -33.87 1.07 6.66
C TRP A 111 -33.79 1.79 5.31
N HIS A 112 -33.36 1.09 4.25
CA HIS A 112 -33.12 1.68 2.93
C HIS A 112 -34.14 1.21 1.86
N MET A 113 -35.19 0.46 2.26
CA MET A 113 -36.23 -0.02 1.32
C MET A 113 -36.91 1.14 0.56
N ASP A 114 -37.31 2.20 1.25
CA ASP A 114 -37.96 3.36 0.62
C ASP A 114 -37.05 4.03 -0.41
N GLU A 115 -35.75 4.13 -0.09
CA GLU A 115 -34.74 4.69 -0.98
C GLU A 115 -34.52 3.82 -2.22
N LEU A 116 -34.44 2.50 -2.04
CA LEU A 116 -34.33 1.53 -3.13
C LEU A 116 -35.56 1.52 -4.04
N GLU A 117 -36.76 1.72 -3.50
CA GLU A 117 -37.98 1.88 -4.30
C GLU A 117 -37.94 3.17 -5.13
N MET A 118 -37.50 4.29 -4.54
CA MET A 118 -37.32 5.55 -5.28
C MET A 118 -36.27 5.41 -6.38
N LEU A 119 -35.16 4.73 -6.08
CA LEU A 119 -34.10 4.42 -7.05
C LEU A 119 -34.63 3.57 -8.20
N GLY A 120 -35.42 2.53 -7.88
CA GLY A 120 -36.10 1.69 -8.86
C GLY A 120 -37.00 2.49 -9.81
N ARG A 121 -37.79 3.43 -9.27
CA ARG A 121 -38.64 4.32 -10.09
C ARG A 121 -37.83 5.27 -10.98
N ARG A 122 -36.71 5.81 -10.47
CA ARG A 122 -35.83 6.72 -11.21
C ARG A 122 -35.10 6.03 -12.37
N PHE A 123 -34.60 4.81 -12.14
CA PHE A 123 -33.73 4.10 -13.09
C PHE A 123 -34.43 2.98 -13.86
N GLY A 124 -35.72 2.74 -13.60
CA GLY A 124 -36.54 1.81 -14.39
C GLY A 124 -36.38 0.34 -14.02
N PHE A 125 -36.19 0.02 -12.75
CA PHE A 125 -36.18 -1.37 -12.25
C PHE A 125 -37.13 -1.56 -11.06
N SER A 126 -37.56 -2.80 -10.83
CA SER A 126 -38.48 -3.14 -9.74
C SER A 126 -37.75 -3.90 -8.63
N THR A 127 -37.96 -3.48 -7.39
CA THR A 127 -37.46 -4.14 -6.17
C THR A 127 -38.11 -5.50 -5.93
N HIS A 128 -39.23 -5.81 -6.61
CA HIS A 128 -39.91 -7.10 -6.56
C HIS A 128 -39.42 -8.10 -7.62
N THR A 129 -38.51 -7.69 -8.50
CA THR A 129 -37.90 -8.61 -9.48
C THR A 129 -36.80 -9.41 -8.79
N PRO A 130 -36.72 -10.75 -8.98
CA PRO A 130 -35.60 -11.56 -8.51
C PRO A 130 -34.26 -10.97 -8.94
N VAL A 131 -33.26 -10.95 -8.05
CA VAL A 131 -31.97 -10.31 -8.32
C VAL A 131 -31.28 -10.88 -9.55
N LYS A 132 -31.37 -12.20 -9.78
CA LYS A 132 -30.82 -12.85 -10.98
C LYS A 132 -31.39 -12.33 -12.31
N ASN A 133 -32.58 -11.73 -12.28
CA ASN A 133 -33.26 -11.18 -13.45
C ASN A 133 -33.02 -9.66 -13.60
N LEU A 134 -32.35 -9.02 -12.64
CA LEU A 134 -31.93 -7.64 -12.77
C LEU A 134 -30.74 -7.54 -13.75
N SER A 135 -30.68 -6.42 -14.47
CA SER A 135 -29.51 -6.13 -15.31
C SER A 135 -28.27 -5.90 -14.43
N GLU A 136 -27.08 -6.21 -14.96
CA GLU A 136 -25.82 -5.92 -14.26
C GLU A 136 -25.67 -4.45 -13.88
N ARG A 137 -26.20 -3.54 -14.72
CA ARG A 137 -26.21 -2.10 -14.44
C ARG A 137 -27.05 -1.76 -13.22
N HIS A 138 -28.24 -2.33 -13.11
CA HIS A 138 -29.12 -2.10 -11.96
C HIS A 138 -28.52 -2.71 -10.69
N LEU A 139 -27.93 -3.89 -10.80
CA LEU A 139 -27.26 -4.54 -9.67
C LEU A 139 -26.07 -3.73 -9.17
N LYS A 140 -25.21 -3.24 -10.09
CA LYS A 140 -24.09 -2.35 -9.73
C LYS A 140 -24.57 -1.06 -9.07
N LEU A 141 -25.64 -0.45 -9.58
CA LEU A 141 -26.22 0.75 -8.99
C LEU A 141 -26.72 0.50 -7.55
N VAL A 142 -27.36 -0.64 -7.30
CA VAL A 142 -27.79 -1.02 -5.94
C VAL A 142 -26.60 -1.30 -5.02
N LEU A 143 -25.55 -1.94 -5.54
CA LEU A 143 -24.40 -2.35 -4.75
C LEU A 143 -23.46 -1.18 -4.41
N TYR A 144 -23.13 -0.35 -5.40
CA TYR A 144 -22.07 0.66 -5.33
C TYR A 144 -22.58 2.10 -5.37
N GLY A 145 -23.88 2.31 -5.58
CA GLY A 145 -24.47 3.64 -5.54
C GLY A 145 -24.35 4.43 -6.84
N GLU A 146 -24.72 5.72 -6.74
CA GLU A 146 -24.48 6.76 -7.74
C GLU A 146 -23.41 7.74 -7.25
N ASP A 147 -22.82 8.51 -8.16
CA ASP A 147 -21.86 9.55 -7.78
C ASP A 147 -22.55 10.59 -6.86
N GLY A 148 -21.90 10.91 -5.75
CA GLY A 148 -22.42 11.85 -4.76
C GLY A 148 -21.38 12.20 -3.70
N GLU A 149 -21.73 13.12 -2.81
CA GLU A 149 -20.86 13.57 -1.73
C GLU A 149 -21.57 13.46 -0.38
N LEU A 150 -20.79 13.23 0.68
CA LEU A 150 -21.31 13.22 2.04
C LEU A 150 -21.46 14.66 2.54
N VAL A 151 -22.71 15.14 2.67
CA VAL A 151 -23.01 16.51 3.08
C VAL A 151 -23.39 16.54 4.56
N ARG A 152 -22.63 17.33 5.32
CA ARG A 152 -22.95 17.66 6.71
C ARG A 152 -23.86 18.88 6.75
N HIS A 153 -25.12 18.67 7.13
CA HIS A 153 -26.09 19.75 7.29
C HIS A 153 -26.52 19.90 8.75
N ARG A 154 -26.45 21.14 9.26
CA ARG A 154 -26.98 21.48 10.58
C ARG A 154 -28.45 21.85 10.45
N ASN A 155 -29.33 21.04 11.03
CA ASN A 155 -30.75 21.34 11.03
C ASN A 155 -31.07 22.57 11.90
N ARG A 156 -32.26 23.14 11.74
CA ARG A 156 -32.76 24.32 12.48
C ARG A 156 -32.71 24.19 14.01
N TYR A 157 -32.63 22.96 14.51
CA TYR A 157 -32.53 22.62 15.94
C TYR A 157 -31.09 22.41 16.42
N GLY A 158 -30.08 22.81 15.63
CA GLY A 158 -28.66 22.72 15.98
C GLY A 158 -28.03 21.33 15.82
N ARG A 159 -28.82 20.28 15.56
CA ARG A 159 -28.33 18.92 15.29
C ARG A 159 -27.67 18.84 13.92
N VAL A 160 -26.43 18.36 13.89
CA VAL A 160 -25.71 18.04 12.66
C VAL A 160 -26.20 16.67 12.18
N ARG A 161 -26.64 16.60 10.93
CA ARG A 161 -26.96 15.36 10.22
C ARG A 161 -26.05 15.26 9.03
N GLU A 162 -25.63 14.04 8.74
CA GLU A 162 -24.89 13.70 7.53
C GLU A 162 -25.87 12.97 6.62
N TYR A 163 -25.90 13.36 5.34
CA TYR A 163 -26.62 12.62 4.32
C TYR A 163 -25.79 12.63 3.04
N PHE A 164 -25.84 11.54 2.29
CA PHE A 164 -25.22 11.45 0.98
C PHE A 164 -26.15 12.13 -0.04
N THR A 165 -25.60 12.92 -0.97
CA THR A 165 -26.44 13.68 -1.93
C THR A 165 -27.14 12.82 -2.96
N GLY A 166 -26.64 11.61 -3.19
CA GLY A 166 -27.28 10.59 -4.01
C GLY A 166 -27.59 9.34 -3.19
N TYR A 167 -27.61 8.20 -3.85
CA TYR A 167 -27.64 6.87 -3.25
C TYR A 167 -26.22 6.33 -3.05
N GLU A 168 -25.81 6.07 -1.80
CA GLU A 168 -24.44 5.64 -1.43
C GLU A 168 -24.12 4.21 -1.90
N GLY A 169 -25.12 3.34 -2.02
CA GLY A 169 -24.93 1.91 -2.25
C GLY A 169 -24.70 1.12 -0.95
N VAL A 170 -25.03 -0.17 -0.97
CA VAL A 170 -24.86 -1.03 0.21
C VAL A 170 -23.39 -1.25 0.57
N ILE A 171 -22.52 -1.44 -0.42
CA ILE A 171 -21.11 -1.77 -0.19
C ILE A 171 -20.37 -0.57 0.43
N PRO A 172 -20.37 0.63 -0.18
CA PRO A 172 -19.68 1.79 0.41
C PRO A 172 -20.23 2.16 1.79
N TYR A 173 -21.55 2.02 2.00
CA TYR A 173 -22.17 2.23 3.31
C TYR A 173 -21.61 1.27 4.37
N LEU A 174 -21.52 -0.03 4.06
CA LEU A 174 -21.03 -1.04 5.00
C LEU A 174 -19.53 -0.88 5.28
N GLU A 175 -18.74 -0.55 4.27
CA GLU A 175 -17.30 -0.27 4.41
C GLU A 175 -17.06 0.93 5.32
N ARG A 176 -17.77 2.05 5.07
CA ARG A 176 -17.70 3.24 5.92
C ARG A 176 -18.16 2.94 7.34
N LEU A 177 -19.27 2.23 7.51
CA LEU A 177 -19.76 1.88 8.84
C LEU A 177 -18.80 0.96 9.60
N ALA A 178 -18.15 -0.01 8.93
CA ALA A 178 -17.15 -0.87 9.55
C ALA A 178 -15.91 -0.09 10.04
N HIS A 179 -15.51 0.92 9.26
CA HIS A 179 -14.42 1.83 9.61
C HIS A 179 -14.78 2.77 10.77
N ASP A 180 -15.95 3.41 10.71
CA ASP A 180 -16.36 4.48 11.61
C ASP A 180 -16.95 3.97 12.94
N THR A 181 -17.54 2.77 12.95
CA THR A 181 -18.23 2.26 14.14
C THR A 181 -17.28 2.00 15.30
N GLN A 182 -17.70 2.39 16.51
CA GLN A 182 -17.01 2.02 17.76
C GLN A 182 -17.58 0.77 18.41
N SER A 183 -18.69 0.22 17.86
CA SER A 183 -19.31 -0.98 18.40
C SER A 183 -18.67 -2.23 17.83
N GLU A 184 -18.00 -3.01 18.69
CA GLU A 184 -17.38 -4.27 18.30
C GLU A 184 -18.40 -5.29 17.77
N ARG A 185 -19.63 -5.27 18.32
CA ARG A 185 -20.73 -6.12 17.83
C ARG A 185 -21.09 -5.80 16.39
N THR A 186 -21.21 -4.51 16.05
CA THR A 186 -21.53 -4.07 14.69
C THR A 186 -20.39 -4.39 13.74
N ARG A 187 -19.14 -4.14 14.16
CA ARG A 187 -17.96 -4.48 13.36
C ARG A 187 -17.91 -5.98 13.03
N ALA A 188 -18.00 -6.83 14.04
CA ALA A 188 -18.01 -8.28 13.86
C ALA A 188 -19.19 -8.79 13.03
N GLU A 189 -20.33 -8.10 13.04
CA GLU A 189 -21.47 -8.42 12.18
C GLU A 189 -21.19 -8.10 10.70
N ILE A 190 -20.57 -6.95 10.42
CA ILE A 190 -20.24 -6.52 9.06
C ILE A 190 -19.08 -7.36 8.50
N GLU A 191 -18.10 -7.72 9.32
CA GLU A 191 -16.96 -8.57 8.95
C GLU A 191 -17.39 -9.93 8.36
N ARG A 192 -18.59 -10.44 8.69
CA ARG A 192 -19.13 -11.67 8.08
C ARG A 192 -19.40 -11.56 6.59
N TYR A 193 -19.49 -10.34 6.07
CA TYR A 193 -19.68 -10.04 4.65
C TYR A 193 -18.39 -9.58 3.99
N MET A 194 -17.27 -9.58 4.72
CA MET A 194 -15.96 -9.18 4.20
C MET A 194 -15.12 -10.40 3.84
N ILE A 195 -14.30 -10.25 2.82
CA ILE A 195 -13.24 -11.19 2.45
C ILE A 195 -11.89 -10.53 2.65
N SER A 196 -10.89 -11.35 2.97
CA SER A 196 -9.50 -10.91 2.99
C SER A 196 -8.92 -11.00 1.58
N SER A 197 -8.67 -9.84 0.97
CA SER A 197 -7.96 -9.73 -0.30
C SER A 197 -6.49 -9.36 -0.04
N PRO A 198 -5.52 -9.84 -0.85
CA PRO A 198 -4.15 -9.36 -0.77
C PRO A 198 -4.11 -7.85 -0.98
N CYS A 199 -3.38 -7.14 -0.12
CA CYS A 199 -3.27 -5.69 -0.23
C CYS A 199 -2.73 -5.29 -1.61
N PRO A 200 -3.39 -4.39 -2.36
CA PRO A 200 -2.98 -4.05 -3.73
C PRO A 200 -1.61 -3.37 -3.82
N VAL A 201 -1.19 -2.68 -2.75
CA VAL A 201 0.08 -1.94 -2.70
C VAL A 201 1.27 -2.86 -2.43
N CYS A 202 1.19 -3.69 -1.40
CA CYS A 202 2.30 -4.59 -1.04
C CYS A 202 2.13 -6.01 -1.60
N GLN A 203 1.00 -6.32 -2.23
CA GLN A 203 0.66 -7.64 -2.78
C GLN A 203 0.81 -8.78 -1.76
N GLY A 204 0.43 -8.53 -0.51
CA GLY A 204 0.61 -9.51 0.57
C GLY A 204 1.98 -9.48 1.26
N LYS A 205 2.96 -8.72 0.77
CA LYS A 205 4.33 -8.67 1.31
C LYS A 205 4.47 -7.90 2.63
N ARG A 206 3.43 -7.19 3.06
CA ARG A 206 3.32 -6.48 4.37
C ARG A 206 4.30 -5.31 4.59
N LEU A 207 5.37 -5.20 3.81
CA LEU A 207 6.40 -4.19 3.94
C LEU A 207 6.26 -3.08 2.91
N LYS A 208 6.93 -1.96 3.19
CA LYS A 208 7.13 -0.85 2.26
C LYS A 208 7.97 -1.27 1.04
N PRO A 209 7.76 -0.63 -0.12
CA PRO A 209 8.57 -0.91 -1.31
C PRO A 209 10.07 -0.64 -1.06
N GLU A 210 10.39 0.37 -0.25
CA GLU A 210 11.76 0.69 0.16
C GLU A 210 12.44 -0.47 0.90
N SER A 211 11.72 -1.11 1.83
CA SER A 211 12.23 -2.25 2.60
C SER A 211 12.38 -3.49 1.74
N LEU A 212 11.52 -3.67 0.73
CA LEU A 212 11.57 -4.78 -0.21
C LEU A 212 12.65 -4.62 -1.28
N ALA A 213 13.13 -3.40 -1.51
CA ALA A 213 14.21 -3.12 -2.44
C ALA A 213 15.59 -3.55 -1.91
N VAL A 214 15.72 -3.80 -0.60
CA VAL A 214 16.96 -4.32 -0.01
C VAL A 214 17.03 -5.83 -0.22
N THR A 215 18.06 -6.27 -0.92
CA THR A 215 18.28 -7.68 -1.28
C THR A 215 19.64 -8.18 -0.78
N ILE A 216 19.73 -9.49 -0.57
CA ILE A 216 20.98 -10.21 -0.34
C ILE A 216 21.00 -11.37 -1.34
N GLY A 217 22.01 -11.41 -2.23
CA GLY A 217 22.06 -12.41 -3.29
C GLY A 217 20.80 -12.40 -4.16
N ASP A 218 20.40 -11.21 -4.60
CA ASP A 218 19.19 -10.94 -5.41
C ASP A 218 17.84 -11.29 -4.77
N SER A 219 17.82 -11.72 -3.49
CA SER A 219 16.60 -12.07 -2.76
C SER A 219 16.30 -11.06 -1.66
N ASN A 220 15.06 -10.55 -1.60
CA ASN A 220 14.62 -9.69 -0.49
C ASN A 220 14.17 -10.49 0.73
N ILE A 221 13.94 -9.80 1.85
CA ILE A 221 13.55 -10.45 3.12
C ILE A 221 12.28 -11.29 3.02
N ILE A 222 11.29 -10.86 2.21
CA ILE A 222 10.03 -11.58 2.07
C ILE A 222 10.22 -12.85 1.23
N GLU A 223 11.00 -12.77 0.15
CA GLU A 223 11.36 -13.93 -0.67
C GLU A 223 12.08 -14.99 0.16
N VAL A 224 13.10 -14.59 0.93
CA VAL A 224 13.83 -15.51 1.83
C VAL A 224 12.91 -16.11 2.88
N SER A 225 11.99 -15.31 3.45
CA SER A 225 11.02 -15.81 4.44
C SER A 225 9.91 -16.70 3.86
N SER A 226 9.69 -16.65 2.54
CA SER A 226 8.71 -17.48 1.83
C SER A 226 9.30 -18.81 1.35
N MET A 227 10.63 -18.96 1.39
CA MET A 227 11.30 -20.21 1.07
C MET A 227 11.00 -21.29 2.11
N SER A 228 11.03 -22.54 1.67
CA SER A 228 11.05 -23.68 2.61
C SER A 228 12.36 -23.69 3.41
N VAL A 229 12.34 -24.28 4.61
CA VAL A 229 13.52 -24.36 5.49
C VAL A 229 14.74 -24.96 4.77
N THR A 230 14.53 -25.98 3.92
CA THR A 230 15.61 -26.59 3.13
C THR A 230 16.19 -25.61 2.10
N GLN A 231 15.35 -24.84 1.40
CA GLN A 231 15.81 -23.82 0.46
C GLN A 231 16.55 -22.69 1.18
N THR A 232 16.04 -22.22 2.33
CA THR A 232 16.70 -21.20 3.13
C THR A 232 18.06 -21.68 3.62
N LEU A 233 18.19 -22.95 4.06
CA LEU A 233 19.48 -23.52 4.46
C LEU A 233 20.48 -23.48 3.30
N HIS A 234 20.06 -23.94 2.11
CA HIS A 234 20.90 -23.88 0.91
C HIS A 234 21.31 -22.44 0.56
N TRP A 235 20.38 -21.49 0.67
CA TRP A 235 20.65 -20.07 0.43
C TRP A 235 21.69 -19.53 1.43
N VAL A 236 21.57 -19.84 2.72
CA VAL A 236 22.55 -19.43 3.75
C VAL A 236 23.92 -20.05 3.51
N THR A 237 23.99 -21.34 3.15
CA THR A 237 25.27 -22.01 2.85
C THR A 237 25.91 -21.41 1.60
N ASP A 238 25.14 -21.15 0.54
CA ASP A 238 25.65 -20.52 -0.69
C ASP A 238 26.25 -19.13 -0.41
N ILE A 239 25.65 -18.37 0.52
CA ILE A 239 26.15 -17.05 0.94
C ILE A 239 27.41 -17.17 1.81
N SER A 240 27.49 -18.22 2.63
CA SER A 240 28.56 -18.39 3.61
C SER A 240 29.80 -19.06 3.02
N ASP A 241 29.66 -19.87 1.96
CA ASP A 241 30.70 -20.76 1.46
C ASP A 241 31.88 -20.05 0.77
N GLY A 242 31.88 -18.72 0.65
CA GLY A 242 33.02 -17.92 0.16
C GLY A 242 33.43 -18.14 -1.30
N ASN A 243 32.94 -19.21 -1.94
CA ASN A 243 33.22 -19.59 -3.33
C ASN A 243 32.35 -18.81 -4.34
N LYS A 244 31.22 -18.25 -3.90
CA LYS A 244 30.43 -17.26 -4.64
C LYS A 244 30.54 -15.93 -3.91
N THR A 245 31.40 -15.04 -4.41
CA THR A 245 31.44 -13.65 -3.91
C THR A 245 30.18 -12.93 -4.37
N ILE A 246 29.17 -12.89 -3.50
CA ILE A 246 27.92 -12.14 -3.72
C ILE A 246 28.20 -10.64 -3.76
N LEU A 247 29.17 -10.21 -2.95
CA LEU A 247 29.70 -8.87 -2.99
C LEU A 247 30.75 -8.77 -4.09
N SER A 248 30.60 -7.79 -4.97
CA SER A 248 31.65 -7.34 -5.87
C SER A 248 32.89 -6.89 -5.10
N GLU A 249 34.05 -6.82 -5.77
CA GLU A 249 35.29 -6.31 -5.15
C GLU A 249 35.08 -4.92 -4.51
N ARG A 250 34.28 -4.07 -5.16
CA ARG A 250 33.92 -2.76 -4.63
C ARG A 250 33.11 -2.86 -3.33
N GLU A 251 32.10 -3.73 -3.28
CA GLU A 251 31.26 -3.92 -2.11
C GLU A 251 32.02 -4.56 -0.94
N GLN A 252 32.98 -5.45 -1.23
CA GLN A 252 33.87 -6.00 -0.20
C GLN A 252 34.75 -4.93 0.44
N ILE A 253 35.31 -4.01 -0.36
CA ILE A 253 36.09 -2.89 0.17
C ILE A 253 35.22 -2.01 1.06
N ILE A 254 33.97 -1.75 0.68
CA ILE A 254 33.01 -0.97 1.49
C ILE A 254 32.66 -1.70 2.79
N ALA A 255 32.44 -3.01 2.75
CA ALA A 255 32.08 -3.80 3.93
C ALA A 255 33.21 -3.98 4.96
N HIS A 256 34.47 -3.81 4.54
CA HIS A 256 35.66 -3.91 5.40
C HIS A 256 36.06 -2.58 6.07
N GLN A 257 35.42 -1.46 5.71
CA GLN A 257 35.58 -0.17 6.40
C GLN A 257 34.69 -0.08 7.64
#